data_AF-A0A1B0A2T2-F1
#
_entry.id   AF-A0A1B0A2T2-F1
#
_cell.length_a   1.000
_cell.length_b   1.000
_cell.length_c   1.000
_cell.angle_alpha   90.00
_cell.angle_beta   90.00
_cell.angle_gamma   90.00
#
_symmetry.space_group_name_H-M   'P 1'
#
loop_
_entity.id
_entity.type
_entity.pdbx_description
1 polymer ?
#
loop_
_entity_poly.entity_id
_entity_poly.type
_entity_poly.pdbx_seq_one_letter_code
_entity_poly.pdbx_strand_id
1 'polypeptide(L)'
;MTLPSVTPVNGCDDDSDMFGPPRSSPPIGYHHHRSRVPMISPKLRQREERKRILQLCAHKLERIKDSETNLRRSVCINNTYCRLTDELRREKQSPRDDTITAAVNSPQSLLIYTKNI
;
A
#
# COMPACT_ATOMS: atom_id res chain seq x y z
N MET A 1 21.44 -9.39 -71.52
CA MET A 1 19.99 -9.58 -71.74
C MET A 1 19.46 -10.51 -70.66
N THR A 2 18.42 -10.07 -69.94
CA THR A 2 17.44 -10.79 -69.09
C THR A 2 17.88 -11.50 -67.78
N LEU A 3 17.17 -11.16 -66.68
CA LEU A 3 17.25 -11.68 -65.29
C LEU A 3 16.62 -13.10 -65.14
N PRO A 4 16.76 -13.74 -63.96
CA PRO A 4 15.56 -13.85 -63.14
C PRO A 4 15.76 -13.48 -61.66
N SER A 5 14.71 -12.84 -61.14
CA SER A 5 14.41 -12.61 -59.73
C SER A 5 14.22 -13.94 -59.00
N VAL A 6 14.85 -14.09 -57.83
CA VAL A 6 14.47 -15.10 -56.85
C VAL A 6 14.25 -14.37 -55.53
N THR A 7 12.98 -14.24 -55.16
CA THR A 7 12.57 -13.85 -53.82
C THR A 7 12.82 -15.02 -52.86
N PRO A 8 13.30 -14.73 -51.65
CA PRO A 8 12.88 -15.48 -50.49
C PRO A 8 12.20 -14.54 -49.49
N VAL A 9 10.93 -14.86 -49.25
CA VAL A 9 10.25 -14.91 -47.95
C VAL A 9 10.57 -13.81 -46.92
N ASN A 10 9.57 -12.95 -46.71
CA ASN A 10 9.11 -12.44 -45.41
C ASN A 10 10.04 -12.73 -44.20
N GLY A 11 10.99 -11.82 -43.96
CA GLY A 11 11.61 -11.62 -42.65
C GLY A 11 10.88 -10.49 -41.95
N CYS A 12 9.91 -10.85 -41.11
CA CYS A 12 9.21 -9.94 -40.22
C CYS A 12 10.04 -9.73 -38.94
N ASP A 13 11.17 -9.04 -39.04
CA ASP A 13 11.99 -8.75 -37.87
C ASP A 13 11.76 -7.30 -37.42
N ASP A 14 10.53 -7.01 -36.99
CA ASP A 14 10.20 -5.87 -36.12
C ASP A 14 10.38 -6.29 -34.66
N ASP A 15 11.60 -6.66 -34.28
CA ASP A 15 11.99 -7.07 -32.93
C ASP A 15 12.22 -5.87 -31.98
N SER A 16 11.57 -4.73 -32.25
CA SER A 16 11.85 -3.49 -31.51
C SER A 16 10.84 -3.17 -30.40
N ASP A 17 9.85 -4.03 -30.14
CA ASP A 17 8.75 -3.72 -29.20
C ASP A 17 8.55 -4.76 -28.07
N MET A 18 9.64 -5.37 -27.60
CA MET A 18 9.60 -6.36 -26.50
C MET A 18 9.31 -5.73 -25.12
N PHE A 19 9.50 -4.42 -25.01
CA PHE A 19 9.15 -3.60 -23.84
C PHE A 19 8.42 -2.31 -24.26
N GLY A 20 7.55 -2.42 -25.27
CA GLY A 20 6.67 -1.32 -25.66
C GLY A 20 5.86 -0.80 -24.46
N PRO A 21 5.53 0.50 -24.42
CA PRO A 21 4.55 1.01 -23.46
C PRO A 21 3.34 0.09 -23.49
N PRO A 22 2.76 -0.29 -22.32
CA PRO A 22 1.68 -1.26 -22.27
C PRO A 22 0.64 -0.91 -23.34
N ARG A 23 0.31 -1.86 -24.23
CA ARG A 23 -0.61 -1.72 -25.38
C ARG A 23 -2.07 -1.38 -25.00
N SER A 24 -2.26 -0.69 -23.88
CA SER A 24 -3.42 0.14 -23.60
C SER A 24 -3.00 1.60 -23.74
N SER A 25 -2.95 2.12 -24.97
CA SER A 25 -3.21 3.54 -25.15
C SER A 25 -4.59 3.80 -24.53
N PRO A 26 -4.72 4.60 -23.46
CA PRO A 26 -6.02 4.91 -22.92
C PRO A 26 -6.80 5.64 -24.02
N PRO A 27 -8.10 5.36 -24.23
CA PRO A 27 -8.89 6.14 -25.17
C PRO A 27 -8.80 7.60 -24.75
N ILE A 28 -8.33 8.44 -25.67
CA ILE A 28 -8.45 9.88 -25.59
C ILE A 28 -9.93 10.17 -25.32
N GLY A 29 -10.25 10.70 -24.14
CA GLY A 29 -11.53 11.39 -23.95
C GLY A 29 -12.28 11.16 -22.66
N TYR A 30 -12.11 10.07 -21.90
CA TYR A 30 -12.96 9.89 -20.69
C TYR A 30 -12.21 9.19 -19.58
N HIS A 31 -11.56 9.98 -18.73
CA HIS A 31 -11.01 9.48 -17.48
C HIS A 31 -11.26 10.45 -16.33
N HIS A 32 -12.48 10.97 -16.25
CA HIS A 32 -12.97 11.61 -15.05
C HIS A 32 -13.38 10.48 -14.09
N HIS A 33 -12.60 10.30 -13.03
CA HIS A 33 -12.86 9.38 -11.90
C HIS A 33 -12.59 7.88 -12.09
N ARG A 34 -11.42 7.46 -12.62
CA ARG A 34 -10.88 6.22 -12.03
C ARG A 34 -10.49 6.55 -10.60
N SER A 35 -11.35 6.17 -9.68
CA SER A 35 -10.99 5.93 -8.28
C SER A 35 -9.84 4.93 -8.29
N ARG A 36 -8.60 5.43 -8.36
CA ARG A 36 -7.42 4.58 -8.26
C ARG A 36 -7.44 4.06 -6.83
N VAL A 37 -7.64 2.75 -6.68
CA VAL A 37 -7.60 2.11 -5.36
C VAL A 37 -6.27 2.51 -4.71
N PRO A 38 -6.29 3.13 -3.51
CA PRO A 38 -5.06 3.55 -2.85
C PRO A 38 -4.11 2.36 -2.71
N MET A 39 -2.89 2.48 -3.24
CA MET A 39 -1.86 1.41 -3.16
C MET A 39 -1.31 1.22 -1.74
N ILE A 40 -1.71 2.08 -0.80
CA ILE A 40 -1.33 1.98 0.62
C ILE A 40 -2.36 1.11 1.31
N SER A 41 -1.87 0.10 2.05
CA SER A 41 -2.76 -0.79 2.80
C SER A 41 -3.67 0.01 3.75
N PRO A 42 -4.93 -0.39 3.91
CA PRO A 42 -5.84 0.27 4.85
C PRO A 42 -5.24 0.38 6.27
N LYS A 43 -4.51 -0.66 6.71
CA LYS A 43 -3.79 -0.68 7.99
C LYS A 43 -2.71 0.40 8.09
N LEU A 44 -1.89 0.59 7.06
CA LEU A 44 -0.85 1.63 7.05
C LEU A 44 -1.45 3.03 7.02
N ARG A 45 -2.49 3.25 6.21
CA ARG A 45 -3.22 4.53 6.18
C ARG A 45 -3.80 4.87 7.55
N GLN A 46 -4.42 3.88 8.21
CA GLN A 46 -4.99 4.08 9.54
C GLN A 46 -3.90 4.43 10.57
N ARG A 47 -2.74 3.75 10.50
CA ARG A 47 -1.60 4.05 11.38
C ARG A 47 -1.06 5.47 11.20
N GLU A 48 -0.94 5.95 9.96
CA GLU A 48 -0.52 7.33 9.68
C GLU A 48 -1.56 8.35 10.18
N GLU A 49 -2.84 8.08 9.96
CA GLU A 49 -3.92 8.95 10.44
C GLU A 49 -3.92 9.05 11.97
N ARG A 50 -3.73 7.93 12.69
CA ARG A 50 -3.58 7.95 14.15
C ARG A 50 -2.41 8.83 14.60
N LYS A 51 -1.26 8.78 13.91
CA LYS A 51 -0.12 9.65 14.23
C LYS A 51 -0.44 11.13 14.00
N ARG A 52 -1.14 11.46 12.91
CA ARG A 52 -1.58 12.84 12.63
C ARG A 52 -2.52 13.36 13.72
N ILE A 53 -3.49 12.53 14.14
CA ILE A 53 -4.42 12.90 15.22
C ILE A 53 -3.67 13.09 16.55
N LEU A 54 -2.70 12.23 16.87
CA LEU A 54 -1.88 12.38 18.08
C LEU A 54 -1.09 13.70 18.09
N GLN A 55 -0.46 14.06 16.97
CA GLN A 55 0.23 15.35 16.82
C GLN A 55 -0.75 16.53 17.00
N LEU A 56 -1.94 16.42 16.41
CA LEU A 56 -2.99 17.42 16.55
C LEU A 56 -3.47 17.55 18.00
N CYS A 57 -3.63 16.45 18.72
CA CYS A 57 -3.99 16.44 20.13
C CYS A 57 -2.92 17.14 20.99
N ALA A 58 -1.64 16.81 20.80
CA ALA A 58 -0.54 17.44 21.53
C ALA A 58 -0.53 18.96 21.33
N HIS A 59 -0.57 19.42 20.08
CA HIS A 59 -0.62 20.84 19.76
C HIS A 59 -1.89 21.54 20.30
N LYS A 60 -3.05 20.86 20.28
CA LYS A 60 -4.28 21.41 20.85
C LYS A 60 -4.21 21.54 22.37
N LEU A 61 -3.55 20.60 23.06
CA LEU A 61 -3.33 20.65 24.51
C LEU A 61 -2.37 21.78 24.87
N GLU A 62 -1.25 21.94 24.16
CA GLU A 62 -0.29 23.03 24.36
C GLU A 62 -0.91 24.43 24.20
N ARG A 63 -1.91 24.56 23.34
CA ARG A 63 -2.63 25.84 23.13
C ARG A 63 -3.65 26.16 24.24
N ILE A 64 -3.96 25.24 25.14
CA ILE A 64 -4.84 25.51 26.29
C ILE A 64 -3.98 26.13 27.40
N LYS A 65 -4.11 27.45 27.59
CA LYS A 65 -3.34 28.19 28.59
C LYS A 65 -3.73 27.82 30.02
N ASP A 66 -5.03 27.70 30.27
CA ASP A 66 -5.58 27.33 31.57
C ASP A 66 -6.51 26.14 31.40
N SER A 67 -6.06 25.01 31.94
CA SER A 67 -6.74 23.73 31.85
C SER A 67 -7.95 23.63 32.79
N GLU A 68 -8.02 24.45 33.84
CA GLU A 68 -9.12 24.42 34.81
C GLU A 68 -10.37 25.09 34.22
N THR A 69 -10.22 26.29 33.64
CA THR A 69 -11.30 26.97 32.92
C THR A 69 -11.72 26.25 31.62
N ASN A 70 -10.81 25.46 31.03
CA ASN A 70 -11.07 24.70 29.79
C ASN A 70 -11.17 23.18 30.03
N LEU A 71 -11.54 22.74 31.23
CA LEU A 71 -11.46 21.34 31.64
C LEU A 71 -12.13 20.37 30.66
N ARG A 72 -13.36 20.69 30.23
CA ARG A 72 -14.09 19.85 29.25
C ARG A 72 -13.30 19.66 27.95
N ARG A 73 -12.69 20.73 27.45
CA ARG A 73 -11.91 20.72 26.21
C ARG A 73 -10.63 19.90 26.39
N SER A 74 -9.89 20.14 27.49
CA SER A 74 -8.67 19.41 27.83
C SER A 74 -8.92 17.90 27.97
N VAL A 75 -9.96 17.53 28.72
CA VAL A 75 -10.34 16.12 28.95
C VAL A 75 -10.72 15.43 27.64
N CYS A 76 -11.54 16.04 26.78
CA CYS A 76 -11.91 15.43 25.50
C CYS A 76 -10.70 15.17 24.59
N ILE A 77 -9.77 16.12 24.52
CA ILE A 77 -8.55 15.98 23.71
C ILE A 77 -7.63 14.91 24.32
N ASN A 78 -7.44 14.94 25.64
CA ASN A 78 -6.56 14.00 26.33
C ASN A 78 -7.10 12.57 26.27
N ASN A 79 -8.40 12.36 26.43
CA ASN A 79 -9.03 11.05 26.29
C ASN A 79 -8.78 10.44 24.91
N THR A 80 -8.84 11.26 23.87
CA THR A 80 -8.50 10.83 22.50
C THR A 80 -7.02 10.49 22.38
N TYR A 81 -6.16 11.34 22.94
CA TYR A 81 -4.71 11.15 22.93
C TYR A 81 -4.30 9.83 23.61
N CYS A 82 -4.80 9.57 24.82
CA CYS A 82 -4.50 8.35 25.57
C CYS A 82 -4.98 7.10 24.82
N ARG A 83 -6.24 7.08 24.35
CA ARG A 83 -6.79 5.95 23.60
C ARG A 83 -5.96 5.61 22.36
N LEU A 84 -5.61 6.61 21.56
CA LEU A 84 -4.84 6.41 20.34
C LEU A 84 -3.39 6.03 20.60
N THR A 85 -2.79 6.55 21.68
CA THR A 85 -1.43 6.17 22.09
C THR A 85 -1.37 4.69 22.47
N ASP A 86 -2.36 4.20 23.21
CA ASP A 86 -2.46 2.79 23.57
C ASP A 86 -2.71 1.90 22.35
N GLU A 87 -3.57 2.32 21.41
CA GLU A 87 -3.76 1.61 20.13
C GLU A 87 -2.45 1.48 19.35
N LEU A 88 -1.70 2.58 19.21
CA LEU A 88 -0.43 2.60 18.49
C LEU A 88 0.62 1.70 19.15
N ARG A 89 0.61 1.64 20.48
CA ARG A 89 1.51 0.78 21.28
C ARG A 89 1.15 -0.70 21.10
N ARG A 90 -0.14 -1.05 21.13
CA ARG A 90 -0.63 -2.41 20.89
C ARG A 90 -0.32 -2.91 19.48
N GLU A 91 -0.50 -2.07 18.46
CA GLU A 91 -0.17 -2.43 17.06
C GLU A 91 1.31 -2.72 16.85
N LYS A 92 2.20 -1.99 17.54
CA LYS A 92 3.65 -2.27 17.52
C LYS A 92 4.00 -3.58 18.24
N GLN A 93 3.18 -4.00 19.19
CA GLN A 93 3.31 -5.21 19.99
C GLN A 93 2.54 -6.41 19.44
N SER A 94 1.88 -6.27 18.28
CA SER A 94 1.30 -7.39 17.54
C SER A 94 2.16 -7.69 16.31
N PRO A 95 3.23 -8.52 16.41
CA PRO A 95 4.04 -8.92 15.26
C PRO A 95 3.35 -9.98 14.39
N ARG A 96 2.01 -10.14 14.44
CA ARG A 96 1.33 -11.34 13.92
C ARG A 96 0.15 -11.01 13.04
N ASP A 97 0.37 -10.20 12.02
CA ASP A 97 -0.60 -10.05 10.94
C ASP A 97 0.07 -9.66 9.62
N ASP A 98 1.34 -10.04 9.46
CA ASP A 98 1.96 -10.22 8.15
C ASP A 98 1.69 -11.67 7.76
N THR A 99 0.60 -11.86 7.02
CA THR A 99 0.20 -13.13 6.38
C THR A 99 1.29 -13.76 5.51
N ILE A 100 2.42 -13.08 5.31
CA ILE A 100 3.59 -13.55 4.57
C ILE A 100 4.50 -14.43 5.45
N THR A 101 4.64 -14.15 6.75
CA THR A 101 5.60 -14.87 7.62
C THR A 101 5.04 -16.19 8.16
N ALA A 102 3.71 -16.29 8.31
CA ALA A 102 3.05 -17.52 8.77
C ALA A 102 2.98 -18.62 7.68
N ALA A 103 2.95 -18.24 6.41
CA ALA A 103 2.91 -19.22 5.31
C ALA A 103 4.24 -19.96 5.13
N VAL A 104 5.37 -19.31 5.43
CA VAL A 104 6.72 -19.89 5.30
C VAL A 104 7.06 -20.87 6.44
N ASN A 105 6.39 -20.75 7.59
CA ASN A 105 6.63 -21.61 8.76
C ASN A 105 5.46 -22.58 9.06
N SER A 106 4.58 -22.84 8.09
CA SER A 106 3.57 -23.89 8.23
C SER A 106 4.22 -25.28 8.11
N PRO A 107 4.09 -26.17 9.11
CA PRO A 107 4.66 -27.53 9.06
C PRO A 107 4.10 -28.38 7.90
N GLN A 108 3.07 -27.91 7.19
CA GLN A 108 2.54 -28.59 6.01
C GLN A 108 3.42 -28.44 4.75
N SER A 109 4.31 -27.45 4.68
CA SER A 109 5.23 -27.27 3.53
C SER A 109 6.30 -28.37 3.46
N LEU A 110 6.77 -28.86 4.60
CA LEU A 110 7.77 -29.93 4.70
C LEU A 110 7.23 -31.32 4.30
N LEU A 111 5.91 -31.52 4.36
CA LEU A 111 5.25 -32.77 3.93
C LEU A 111 5.16 -32.92 2.41
N ILE A 112 5.31 -31.83 1.65
CA ILE A 112 5.27 -31.88 0.19
C ILE A 112 6.66 -32.27 -0.36
N TYR A 113 7.74 -31.79 0.27
CA TYR A 113 9.11 -32.10 -0.15
C TYR A 113 9.57 -33.52 0.21
N THR A 114 8.97 -34.15 1.21
CA THR A 114 9.38 -35.48 1.69
C THR A 114 8.67 -36.65 1.01
N LYS A 115 7.69 -36.39 0.12
CA LYS A 115 6.94 -37.44 -0.60
C LYS A 115 7.39 -37.63 -2.07
N ASN A 116 8.45 -36.96 -2.48
CA ASN A 116 9.05 -37.06 -3.83
C ASN A 116 10.52 -37.55 -3.78
N ILE A 117 10.90 -38.30 -2.75
CA ILE A 117 12.14 -39.09 -2.71
C ILE A 117 11.75 -40.56 -2.63
#